data_AF-Q55E29-F1
#
_entry.id   AF-Q55E29-F1
#
_cell.length_a   1.000
_cell.length_b   1.000
_cell.length_c   1.000
_cell.angle_alpha   90.00
_cell.angle_beta   90.00
_cell.angle_gamma   90.00
#
_symmetry.space_group_name_H-M   'P 1'
#
loop_
_entity.id
_entity.type
_entity.pdbx_description
1 polymer ?
#
loop_
_entity_poly.entity_id
_entity_poly.type
_entity_poly.pdbx_seq_one_letter_code
_entity_poly.pdbx_strand_id
1 'polypeptide(L)'
;MKLLNILIAIILTIFVSSSYAACPTGQELCGTRCYNPVTQYCSYPENIVCQFGQQLCGLKCYTPGSGQTCNQPGDLICPPSYNPCPSMTKCYASLTGNPNC
;
A
#
# COMPACT_ATOMS: atom_id res chain seq x y z
N MET A 1 16.00 -45.13 -1.75
CA MET A 1 15.95 -44.42 -3.05
C MET A 1 14.53 -44.06 -3.50
N LYS A 2 13.57 -45.00 -3.55
CA LYS A 2 12.16 -44.71 -3.94
C LYS A 2 11.50 -43.58 -3.14
N LEU A 3 11.63 -43.59 -1.80
CA LEU A 3 11.01 -42.56 -0.93
C LEU A 3 11.59 -41.16 -1.15
N LEU A 4 12.91 -41.05 -1.36
CA LEU A 4 13.58 -39.77 -1.63
C LEU A 4 13.08 -39.15 -2.95
N ASN A 5 12.89 -39.97 -3.99
CA ASN A 5 12.37 -39.50 -5.28
C ASN A 5 10.91 -39.01 -5.17
N ILE A 6 10.10 -39.65 -4.33
CA ILE A 6 8.71 -39.22 -4.07
C ILE A 6 8.70 -37.87 -3.35
N LEU A 7 9.57 -37.66 -2.35
CA LEU A 7 9.67 -36.38 -1.63
C LEU A 7 10.12 -35.23 -2.54
N ILE A 8 11.10 -35.47 -3.42
CA ILE A 8 11.55 -34.47 -4.41
C ILE A 8 10.39 -34.09 -5.35
N ALA A 9 9.61 -35.07 -5.83
CA ALA A 9 8.47 -34.80 -6.69
C ALA A 9 7.38 -33.95 -5.99
N ILE A 10 7.07 -34.24 -4.72
CA ILE A 10 6.11 -33.45 -3.93
C ILE A 10 6.62 -32.02 -3.71
N ILE A 11 7.91 -31.83 -3.42
CA ILE A 11 8.49 -30.49 -3.28
C ILE A 11 8.33 -29.72 -4.60
N LEU A 12 8.63 -30.34 -5.75
CA LEU A 12 8.50 -29.70 -7.06
C LEU A 12 7.05 -29.28 -7.39
N THR A 13 6.03 -30.06 -6.99
CA THR A 13 4.63 -29.69 -7.28
C THR A 13 4.13 -28.52 -6.45
N ILE A 14 4.63 -28.34 -5.22
CA ILE A 14 4.26 -27.17 -4.37
C ILE A 14 4.72 -25.85 -5.03
N PHE A 15 5.76 -25.86 -5.86
CA PHE A 15 6.32 -24.65 -6.47
C PHE A 15 5.55 -24.12 -7.69
N VAL A 16 4.56 -24.83 -8.23
CA VAL A 16 3.92 -24.44 -9.50
C VAL A 16 2.50 -23.95 -9.29
N SER A 17 2.35 -22.79 -8.67
CA SER A 17 1.13 -21.98 -8.77
C SER A 17 1.46 -20.49 -8.77
N SER A 18 2.52 -20.10 -9.50
CA SER A 18 2.67 -18.71 -9.91
C SER A 18 1.66 -18.46 -11.02
N SER A 19 0.38 -18.27 -10.69
CA SER A 19 -0.54 -17.60 -11.59
C SER A 19 0.08 -16.22 -11.83
N TYR A 20 0.81 -16.07 -12.93
CA TYR A 20 1.24 -14.78 -13.43
C TYR A 20 -0.06 -13.98 -13.56
N ALA A 21 -0.29 -13.05 -12.64
CA ALA A 21 -1.46 -12.22 -12.68
C ALA A 21 -1.35 -11.40 -13.98
N ALA A 22 -2.04 -11.85 -15.00
CA ALA A 22 -2.12 -11.15 -16.26
C ALA A 22 -3.06 -9.97 -16.05
N CYS A 23 -2.60 -8.79 -16.41
CA CYS A 23 -3.43 -7.60 -16.40
C CYS A 23 -4.15 -7.43 -17.74
N PRO A 24 -5.35 -6.81 -17.75
CA PRO A 24 -5.99 -6.39 -19.00
C PRO A 24 -5.03 -5.54 -19.84
N THR A 25 -5.23 -5.51 -21.16
CA THR A 25 -4.44 -4.67 -22.07
C THR A 25 -4.41 -3.22 -21.59
N GLY A 26 -3.20 -2.65 -21.53
CA GLY A 26 -2.99 -1.27 -21.07
C GLY A 26 -2.89 -1.12 -19.55
N GLN A 27 -2.88 -2.21 -18.78
CA GLN A 27 -2.62 -2.20 -17.35
C GLN A 27 -1.33 -2.95 -17.01
N GLU A 28 -0.73 -2.61 -15.87
CA GLU A 28 0.50 -3.20 -15.35
C GLU A 28 0.29 -3.83 -13.98
N LEU A 29 1.18 -4.74 -13.58
CA LEU A 29 1.08 -5.48 -12.33
C LEU A 29 1.79 -4.74 -11.18
N CYS A 30 1.09 -4.57 -10.07
CA CYS A 30 1.60 -4.09 -8.78
C CYS A 30 1.27 -5.13 -7.70
N GLY A 31 2.25 -5.94 -7.31
CA GLY A 31 2.03 -7.11 -6.47
C GLY A 31 1.06 -8.10 -7.12
N THR A 32 -0.18 -8.18 -6.60
CA THR A 32 -1.24 -9.07 -7.12
C THR A 32 -2.36 -8.32 -7.84
N ARG A 33 -2.24 -6.99 -7.98
CA ARG A 33 -3.29 -6.14 -8.54
C ARG A 33 -2.80 -5.44 -9.79
N CYS A 34 -3.72 -5.17 -10.70
CA CYS A 34 -3.45 -4.40 -11.89
C CYS A 34 -3.71 -2.91 -11.65
N TYR A 35 -2.90 -2.05 -12.25
CA TYR A 35 -3.08 -0.59 -12.23
C TYR A 35 -2.97 0.01 -13.63
N ASN A 36 -3.55 1.18 -13.82
CA ASN A 36 -3.44 1.93 -15.06
C ASN A 36 -2.20 2.84 -15.02
N PRO A 37 -1.12 2.55 -15.76
CA PRO A 37 0.12 3.33 -15.74
C PRO A 37 -0.03 4.74 -16.32
N VAL A 38 -1.15 5.05 -17.00
CA VAL A 38 -1.44 6.40 -17.51
C VAL A 38 -1.83 7.36 -16.38
N THR A 39 -2.45 6.86 -15.31
CA THR A 39 -3.02 7.69 -14.24
C THR A 39 -2.46 7.36 -12.85
N GLN A 40 -1.83 6.20 -12.70
CA GLN A 40 -1.40 5.64 -11.43
C GLN A 40 0.05 5.15 -11.51
N TYR A 41 0.65 4.94 -10.34
CA TYR A 41 1.95 4.28 -10.21
C TYR A 41 1.91 3.21 -9.11
N CYS A 42 2.79 2.22 -9.22
CA CYS A 42 3.02 1.22 -8.19
C CYS A 42 4.15 1.67 -7.26
N SER A 43 3.88 1.76 -5.96
CA SER A 43 4.90 1.99 -4.95
C SER A 43 5.58 0.68 -4.57
N TYR A 44 6.91 0.64 -4.66
CA TYR A 44 7.73 -0.47 -4.19
C TYR A 44 8.50 -0.06 -2.93
N PRO A 45 8.69 -0.97 -1.96
CA PRO A 45 8.35 -2.40 -1.97
C PRO A 45 6.90 -2.74 -1.55
N GLU A 46 6.09 -1.77 -1.13
CA GLU A 46 4.80 -2.02 -0.47
C GLU A 46 3.71 -2.56 -1.42
N ASN A 47 3.92 -2.48 -2.74
CA ASN A 47 2.95 -2.83 -3.78
C ASN A 47 1.62 -2.10 -3.63
N ILE A 48 1.69 -0.80 -3.28
CA ILE A 48 0.53 0.07 -3.16
C ILE A 48 0.39 0.90 -4.42
N VAL A 49 -0.80 0.87 -5.01
CA VAL A 49 -1.14 1.68 -6.18
C VAL A 49 -1.65 3.04 -5.72
N CYS A 50 -0.99 4.10 -6.14
CA CYS A 50 -1.40 5.48 -5.88
C CYS A 50 -1.69 6.21 -7.20
N GLN A 51 -2.56 7.22 -7.15
CA GLN A 51 -2.76 8.12 -8.30
C GLN A 51 -1.53 9.02 -8.47
N PHE A 52 -1.24 9.47 -9.68
CA PHE A 52 -0.25 10.52 -9.88
C PHE A 52 -0.60 11.78 -9.08
N GLY A 53 0.40 12.38 -8.45
CA GLY A 53 0.23 13.50 -7.52
C GLY A 53 -0.07 13.10 -6.07
N GLN A 54 -0.33 11.81 -5.81
CA GLN A 54 -0.35 11.27 -4.46
C GLN A 54 1.03 10.79 -4.02
N GLN A 55 1.20 10.64 -2.71
CA GLN A 55 2.39 10.09 -2.08
C GLN A 55 2.00 8.96 -1.12
N LEU A 56 2.96 8.10 -0.79
CA LEU A 56 2.75 7.01 0.16
C LEU A 56 2.86 7.49 1.61
N CYS A 57 1.96 6.99 2.45
CA CYS A 57 1.96 7.09 3.91
C CYS A 57 1.66 5.70 4.47
N GLY A 58 2.72 4.95 4.80
CA GLY A 58 2.62 3.52 5.13
C GLY A 58 2.02 2.72 3.97
N LEU A 59 0.82 2.19 4.17
CA LEU A 59 0.09 1.41 3.16
C LEU A 59 -1.01 2.21 2.45
N LYS A 60 -1.05 3.53 2.62
CA LYS A 60 -2.09 4.41 2.08
C LYS A 60 -1.50 5.50 1.22
N CYS A 61 -2.28 5.98 0.27
CA CYS A 61 -1.92 7.14 -0.54
C CYS A 61 -2.57 8.40 0.05
N TYR A 62 -1.83 9.50 0.10
CA TYR A 62 -2.34 10.81 0.50
C TYR A 62 -1.98 11.87 -0.55
N THR A 63 -2.68 13.01 -0.51
CA THR A 63 -2.54 14.09 -1.50
C THR A 63 -1.95 15.34 -0.82
N PRO A 64 -0.62 15.52 -0.80
CA PRO A 64 0.01 16.69 -0.17
C PRO A 64 -0.49 18.01 -0.77
N GLY A 65 -0.73 18.05 -2.08
CA GLY A 65 -1.20 19.25 -2.79
C GLY A 65 -2.58 19.75 -2.34
N SER A 66 -3.39 18.92 -1.68
CA SER A 66 -4.66 19.34 -1.09
C SER A 66 -4.52 19.80 0.36
N GLY A 67 -3.31 19.80 0.93
CA GLY A 67 -3.04 20.14 2.34
C GLY A 67 -3.13 18.95 3.31
N GLN A 68 -3.21 17.71 2.81
CA GLN A 68 -3.11 16.53 3.69
C GLN A 68 -1.68 16.35 4.17
N THR A 69 -1.50 15.81 5.37
CA THR A 69 -0.19 15.48 5.95
C THR A 69 -0.10 14.00 6.28
N CYS A 70 1.06 13.39 6.06
CA CYS A 70 1.38 12.06 6.56
C CYS A 70 2.17 12.18 7.87
N ASN A 71 1.63 11.64 8.95
CA ASN A 71 2.17 11.80 10.29
C ASN A 71 2.76 10.48 10.78
N GLN A 72 4.08 10.48 10.98
CA GLN A 72 4.88 9.34 11.44
C GLN A 72 4.99 9.32 12.97
N PRO A 73 5.13 8.15 13.60
CA PRO A 73 5.24 6.81 13.01
C PRO A 73 3.90 6.12 12.70
N GLY A 74 2.75 6.79 12.88
CA GLY A 74 1.44 6.14 12.80
C GLY A 74 0.87 5.95 11.39
N ASP A 75 1.59 6.35 10.34
CA ASP A 75 1.06 6.45 8.98
C ASP A 75 -0.32 7.15 8.92
N LEU A 76 -0.47 8.14 9.82
CA LEU A 76 -1.72 8.81 10.04
C LEU A 76 -1.84 9.96 9.05
N ILE A 77 -2.76 9.83 8.11
CA ILE A 77 -3.09 10.90 7.18
C ILE A 77 -4.06 11.86 7.87
N CYS A 78 -3.64 13.11 8.09
CA CYS A 78 -4.53 14.16 8.58
C CYS A 78 -5.06 15.01 7.42
N PRO A 79 -6.36 15.37 7.44
CA PRO A 79 -6.92 16.30 6.48
C PRO A 79 -6.36 17.73 6.69
N PRO A 80 -6.58 18.63 5.74
CA PRO A 80 -6.16 20.02 5.87
C PRO A 80 -6.74 20.66 7.14
N SER A 81 -5.94 21.47 7.83
CA SER A 81 -6.32 22.14 9.08
C SER A 81 -6.55 21.21 10.29
N TYR A 82 -5.99 20.00 10.24
CA TYR A 82 -5.96 19.07 11.37
C TYR A 82 -4.52 18.70 11.74
N ASN A 83 -4.30 18.44 13.03
CA ASN A 83 -3.02 17.98 13.57
C ASN A 83 -3.16 16.54 14.12
N PRO A 84 -2.08 15.74 14.13
CA PRO A 84 -2.11 14.41 14.73
C PRO A 84 -2.18 14.47 16.25
N CYS A 85 -2.93 13.56 16.87
CA CYS A 85 -2.82 13.27 18.30
C CYS A 85 -1.40 12.78 18.65
N PRO A 86 -0.89 12.98 19.88
CA PRO A 86 0.35 12.36 20.33
C PRO A 86 0.35 10.83 20.21
N SER A 87 -0.82 10.19 20.33
CA SER A 87 -1.01 8.76 20.13
C SER A 87 -0.90 8.32 18.66
N MET A 88 -0.87 9.26 17.71
CA MET A 88 -0.82 9.01 16.25
C MET A 88 -1.97 8.13 15.72
N THR A 89 -3.08 8.05 16.44
CA THR A 89 -4.24 7.22 16.08
C THR A 89 -5.34 7.97 15.33
N LYS A 90 -5.44 9.28 15.54
CA LYS A 90 -6.43 10.16 14.93
C LYS A 90 -5.94 11.59 14.90
N CYS A 91 -6.64 12.44 14.15
CA CYS A 91 -6.36 13.86 14.05
C CYS A 91 -7.40 14.68 14.82
N TYR A 92 -7.03 15.87 15.25
CA TYR A 92 -7.94 16.86 15.83
C TYR A 92 -7.87 18.16 15.03
N ALA A 93 -8.97 18.93 15.02
CA ALA A 93 -9.01 20.19 14.29
C ALA A 93 -8.11 21.22 14.97
N SER A 94 -7.22 21.85 14.21
CA SER A 94 -6.20 22.77 14.76
C SER A 94 -6.83 23.95 15.51
N LEU A 95 -8.00 24.41 15.08
CA LEU A 95 -8.69 25.57 15.65
C LEU A 95 -9.39 25.29 16.98
N THR A 96 -9.83 24.06 17.23
CA THR A 96 -10.52 23.70 18.49
C THR A 96 -9.57 23.14 19.54
N GLY A 97 -8.30 22.92 19.18
CA GLY A 97 -7.36 22.19 20.01
C GLY A 97 -7.78 20.74 20.19
N ASN A 98 -7.24 20.13 21.25
CA ASN A 98 -7.24 18.69 21.44
C ASN A 98 -8.07 18.27 22.68
N PRO A 99 -9.40 18.22 22.60
CA PRO A 99 -10.24 17.77 23.71
C PRO A 99 -10.43 16.24 23.76
N ASN A 100 -10.02 15.50 22.73
CA ASN A 100 -10.37 14.08 22.59
C ASN A 100 -9.19 13.17 22.22
N CYS A 101 -7.97 13.68 22.07
CA CYS A 101 -6.83 12.81 22.34
C CYS A 101 -6.71 12.66 23.87
#